data_AF-A0A9D8F8G2-F1
#
_entry.id   AF-A0A9D8F8G2-F1
#
_cell.length_a   1.000
_cell.length_b   1.000
_cell.length_c   1.000
_cell.angle_alpha   90.00
_cell.angle_beta   90.00
_cell.angle_gamma   90.00
#
_symmetry.space_group_name_H-M   'P 1'
#
loop_
_entity.id
_entity.type
_entity.pdbx_description
1 polymer ?
#
loop_
_entity_poly.entity_id
_entity_poly.type
_entity_poly.pdbx_seq_one_letter_code
_entity_poly.pdbx_strand_id
1 'polypeptide(L)'
;MDQLSNSVMDLIKQNKLDEAEAVSRQLLNEYPDQIDGFERLGQVYKARGENQTAADYYQKAADFAKTMPGFDQQSVEKYLSKVKKMRKEKK
;
A
#
# COMPACT_ATOMS: atom_id res chain seq x y z
N MET A 1 -15.02 3.68 -4.56
CA MET A 1 -13.57 3.48 -4.33
C MET A 1 -13.00 4.49 -3.33
N ASP A 2 -13.19 5.79 -3.54
CA ASP A 2 -12.65 6.85 -2.66
C ASP A 2 -13.04 6.71 -1.19
N GLN A 3 -14.27 6.26 -0.91
CA GLN A 3 -14.75 6.11 0.46
C GLN A 3 -13.98 5.07 1.28
N LEU A 4 -13.69 3.90 0.70
CA LEU A 4 -12.90 2.85 1.38
C LEU A 4 -11.44 3.28 1.52
N SER A 5 -10.88 3.89 0.46
CA SER A 5 -9.50 4.39 0.43
C SER A 5 -9.28 5.48 1.50
N ASN A 6 -10.22 6.42 1.63
CA ASN A 6 -10.20 7.47 2.66
C ASN A 6 -10.41 6.89 4.06
N SER A 7 -11.31 5.90 4.19
CA SER A 7 -11.57 5.24 5.48
C SER A 7 -10.31 4.56 6.02
N VAL A 8 -9.50 3.90 5.17
CA VAL A 8 -8.21 3.34 5.60
C VAL A 8 -7.30 4.43 6.18
N MET A 9 -7.21 5.58 5.53
CA MET A 9 -6.38 6.70 6.01
C MET A 9 -6.82 7.19 7.38
N ASP A 10 -8.12 7.31 7.60
CA ASP A 10 -8.65 7.76 8.89
C ASP A 10 -8.50 6.70 9.98
N LEU A 11 -8.61 5.41 9.64
CA LEU A 11 -8.31 4.31 10.56
C LEU A 11 -6.83 4.28 10.96
N ILE A 12 -5.91 4.51 10.01
CA ILE A 12 -4.47 4.66 10.31
C ILE A 12 -4.23 5.81 11.28
N LYS A 13 -4.84 6.98 11.05
CA LYS A 13 -4.72 8.13 11.97
C LYS A 13 -5.27 7.84 13.36
N GLN A 14 -6.31 7.03 13.46
CA GLN A 14 -6.90 6.58 14.71
C GLN A 14 -6.12 5.42 15.36
N ASN A 15 -4.99 5.01 14.78
CA ASN A 15 -4.21 3.84 15.20
C ASN A 15 -5.01 2.52 15.19
N LYS A 16 -6.13 2.48 14.45
CA LYS A 16 -6.99 1.30 14.25
C LYS A 16 -6.47 0.47 13.09
N LEU A 17 -5.26 -0.06 13.26
CA LEU A 17 -4.49 -0.67 12.17
C LEU A 17 -5.08 -1.99 11.70
N ASP A 18 -5.75 -2.74 12.59
CA ASP A 18 -6.46 -3.99 12.25
C ASP A 18 -7.67 -3.75 11.34
N GLU A 19 -8.49 -2.76 11.69
CA GLU A 19 -9.62 -2.33 10.84
C GLU A 19 -9.10 -1.79 9.50
N ALA A 20 -8.03 -0.99 9.52
CA ALA A 20 -7.41 -0.45 8.31
C ALA A 20 -6.91 -1.55 7.38
N GLU A 21 -6.30 -2.61 7.92
CA GLU A 21 -5.90 -3.79 7.16
C GLU A 21 -7.10 -4.50 6.54
N ALA A 22 -8.16 -4.74 7.32
CA ALA A 22 -9.37 -5.41 6.84
C ALA A 22 -10.00 -4.67 5.66
N VAL A 23 -10.16 -3.34 5.78
CA VAL A 23 -10.69 -2.50 4.69
C VAL A 23 -9.75 -2.49 3.48
N SER A 24 -8.44 -2.48 3.68
CA SER A 24 -7.47 -2.54 2.58
C SER A 24 -7.50 -3.88 1.83
N ARG A 25 -7.72 -4.99 2.54
CA ARG A 25 -7.93 -6.33 1.94
C ARG A 25 -9.25 -6.39 1.18
N GLN A 26 -10.31 -5.76 1.71
CA GLN A 26 -11.58 -5.64 1.00
C GLN A 26 -11.40 -4.84 -0.30
N LEU A 27 -10.64 -3.74 -0.29
CA LEU A 27 -10.30 -2.99 -1.50
C LEU A 27 -9.63 -3.86 -2.57
N LEU A 28 -8.69 -4.73 -2.17
CA LEU A 28 -8.06 -5.67 -3.11
C LEU A 28 -9.03 -6.72 -3.66
N ASN A 29 -10.02 -7.14 -2.88
CA ASN A 29 -10.98 -8.15 -3.30
C ASN A 29 -12.09 -7.57 -4.20
N GLU A 30 -12.60 -6.38 -3.85
CA GLU A 30 -13.64 -5.70 -4.64
C GLU A 30 -13.06 -5.00 -5.88
N TYR A 31 -11.81 -4.55 -5.81
CA TYR A 31 -11.12 -3.84 -6.89
C TYR A 31 -9.72 -4.44 -7.13
N PRO A 32 -9.63 -5.70 -7.59
CA PRO A 32 -8.35 -6.35 -7.85
C PRO A 32 -7.55 -5.68 -8.97
N ASP A 33 -8.23 -4.93 -9.84
CA ASP A 33 -7.63 -4.17 -10.93
C ASP A 33 -7.07 -2.81 -10.47
N GLN A 34 -7.04 -2.53 -9.16
CA GLN A 34 -6.63 -1.23 -8.64
C GLN A 34 -5.48 -1.32 -7.65
N ILE A 35 -4.54 -0.39 -7.80
CA ILE A 35 -3.32 -0.33 -7.00
C ILE A 35 -3.56 0.11 -5.56
N ASP A 36 -4.67 0.83 -5.30
CA ASP A 36 -5.00 1.39 -4.00
C ASP A 36 -4.95 0.35 -2.88
N GLY A 37 -5.48 -0.85 -3.09
CA GLY A 37 -5.48 -1.88 -2.05
C GLY A 37 -4.05 -2.25 -1.59
N PHE A 38 -3.11 -2.38 -2.54
CA PHE A 38 -1.70 -2.64 -2.22
C PHE A 38 -1.03 -1.44 -1.55
N GLU A 39 -1.29 -0.24 -2.05
CA GLU A 39 -0.75 0.99 -1.46
C GLU A 39 -1.26 1.21 -0.03
N ARG A 40 -2.55 0.97 0.21
CA ARG A 40 -3.18 1.08 1.52
C ARG A 40 -2.61 0.05 2.50
N LEU A 41 -2.46 -1.21 2.12
CA LEU A 41 -1.76 -2.20 2.95
C LEU A 41 -0.34 -1.75 3.29
N GLY A 42 0.43 -1.28 2.30
CA GLY A 42 1.77 -0.75 2.55
C GLY A 42 1.80 0.40 3.54
N GLN A 43 0.77 1.25 3.57
CA GLN A 43 0.65 2.34 4.55
C GLN A 43 0.25 1.84 5.95
N VAL A 44 -0.67 0.86 6.03
CA VAL A 44 -1.09 0.24 7.29
C VAL A 44 0.10 -0.43 7.99
N TYR A 45 0.85 -1.28 7.27
CA TYR A 45 2.00 -1.98 7.86
C TYR A 45 3.13 -1.03 8.23
N LYS A 46 3.32 0.05 7.46
CA LYS A 46 4.26 1.12 7.83
C LYS A 46 3.83 1.77 9.15
N ALA A 47 2.55 2.09 9.32
CA ALA A 47 2.03 2.66 10.56
C ALA A 47 2.14 1.69 11.75
N ARG A 48 2.10 0.37 11.51
CA ARG A 48 2.39 -0.67 12.52
C ARG A 48 3.88 -0.78 12.90
N GLY A 49 4.78 -0.13 12.16
CA GLY A 49 6.23 -0.31 12.32
C GLY A 49 6.78 -1.57 11.62
N GLU A 50 5.94 -2.33 10.91
CA GLU A 50 6.34 -3.51 10.16
C GLU A 50 6.90 -3.11 8.78
N ASN A 51 8.04 -2.43 8.79
CA ASN A 51 8.64 -1.87 7.59
C ASN A 51 9.00 -2.92 6.52
N GLN A 52 9.33 -4.15 6.93
CA GLN A 52 9.58 -5.26 5.99
C GLN A 52 8.30 -5.63 5.24
N THR A 53 7.21 -5.89 5.97
CA THR A 53 5.90 -6.20 5.41
C THR A 53 5.39 -5.06 4.53
N ALA A 54 5.54 -3.81 4.98
CA ALA A 54 5.19 -2.62 4.20
C ALA A 54 5.96 -2.57 2.86
N ALA A 55 7.26 -2.85 2.88
CA ALA A 55 8.09 -2.91 1.69
C ALA A 55 7.60 -3.98 0.70
N ASP A 56 7.18 -5.14 1.19
CA ASP A 56 6.70 -6.22 0.33
C ASP A 56 5.37 -5.84 -0.36
N TYR A 57 4.46 -5.13 0.33
CA TYR A 57 3.24 -4.62 -0.31
C TYR A 57 3.50 -3.49 -1.32
N TYR A 58 4.43 -2.57 -1.04
CA TYR A 58 4.84 -1.57 -2.04
C TYR A 58 5.55 -2.21 -3.24
N GLN A 59 6.26 -3.31 -3.05
CA GLN A 59 6.85 -4.07 -4.15
C GLN A 59 5.76 -4.68 -5.03
N LYS A 60 4.74 -5.30 -4.42
CA LYS A 60 3.55 -5.79 -5.16
C LYS A 60 2.83 -4.68 -5.92
N ALA A 61 2.67 -3.50 -5.31
CA ALA A 61 2.12 -2.33 -5.99
C ALA A 61 2.96 -1.92 -7.22
N ALA A 62 4.29 -1.92 -7.08
CA ALA A 62 5.20 -1.62 -8.19
C ALA A 62 5.09 -2.64 -9.32
N ASP A 63 5.03 -3.93 -9.00
CA ASP A 63 4.91 -4.99 -10.01
C ASP A 63 3.53 -4.97 -10.67
N PHE A 64 2.46 -4.69 -9.93
CA PHE A 64 1.13 -4.46 -10.48
C PHE A 64 1.12 -3.29 -11.47
N ALA A 65 1.69 -2.15 -11.08
CA ALA A 65 1.82 -0.98 -11.95
C ALA A 65 2.60 -1.28 -13.23
N LYS A 66 3.67 -2.10 -13.18
CA LYS A 66 4.40 -2.50 -14.39
C LYS A 66 3.56 -3.34 -15.35
N THR A 67 2.66 -4.16 -14.82
CA THR A 67 1.82 -5.05 -15.63
C THR A 67 0.58 -4.37 -16.18
N MET A 68 0.14 -3.27 -15.56
CA MET A 68 -1.12 -2.62 -15.88
C MET A 68 -0.92 -1.47 -16.89
N PRO A 69 -1.62 -1.48 -18.04
CA PRO A 69 -1.56 -0.38 -18.99
C PRO A 69 -2.15 0.90 -18.37
N GLY A 70 -1.41 2.00 -18.45
CA GLY A 70 -1.81 3.31 -17.89
C GLY A 70 -0.95 3.78 -16.71
N PHE A 71 -0.06 2.94 -16.18
CA PHE A 71 0.96 3.38 -15.23
C PHE A 71 2.29 3.64 -15.94
N ASP A 72 2.85 4.83 -15.71
CA ASP A 72 4.18 5.18 -16.20
C ASP A 72 5.29 4.61 -15.33
N GLN A 73 6.49 4.54 -15.89
CA GLN A 73 7.70 4.14 -15.19
C GLN A 73 7.92 4.96 -13.90
N GLN A 74 7.57 6.25 -13.90
CA GLN A 74 7.69 7.11 -12.71
C GLN A 74 6.85 6.60 -11.52
N SER A 75 5.64 6.09 -11.77
CA SER A 75 4.77 5.52 -10.73
C SER A 75 5.42 4.28 -10.12
N VAL A 76 5.97 3.41 -10.96
CA VAL A 76 6.72 2.21 -10.52
C VAL A 76 7.93 2.62 -9.68
N GLU A 77 8.73 3.57 -10.15
CA GLU A 77 9.92 4.05 -9.43
C GLU A 77 9.58 4.68 -8.07
N LYS A 78 8.45 5.39 -7.98
CA LYS A 78 7.93 5.93 -6.71
C LYS A 78 7.69 4.82 -5.69
N TYR A 79 7.05 3.72 -6.11
CA TYR A 79 6.85 2.57 -5.22
C TYR A 79 8.16 1.88 -4.85
N LEU A 80 9.06 1.64 -5.82
CA LEU A 80 10.37 1.04 -5.54
C LEU A 80 11.24 1.91 -4.63
N SER A 81 11.14 3.24 -4.73
CA SER A 81 11.78 4.17 -3.82
C SER A 81 11.25 4.03 -2.39
N LYS A 82 9.92 3.90 -2.21
CA LYS A 82 9.31 3.56 -0.92
C LYS A 82 9.84 2.22 -0.39
N VAL A 83 9.90 1.16 -1.20
CA VAL A 83 10.46 -0.16 -0.82
C VAL A 83 11.89 -0.02 -0.30
N LYS A 84 12.76 0.66 -1.05
CA LYS A 84 14.16 0.89 -0.66
C LYS A 84 14.26 1.65 0.66
N LYS A 85 13.41 2.67 0.86
CA LYS A 85 13.37 3.45 2.10
C LYS A 85 12.98 2.57 3.29
N MET A 86 11.86 1.84 3.20
CA MET A 86 11.37 0.99 4.30
C MET A 86 12.38 -0.10 4.68
N ARG A 87 13.07 -0.69 3.69
CA ARG A 87 14.14 -1.67 3.94
C ARG A 87 15.39 -1.06 4.58
N LYS A 88 15.67 0.22 4.32
CA LYS A 88 16.80 0.95 4.91
C LYS A 88 16.53 1.50 6.31
N GLU A 89 15.28 1.77 6.68
CA GLU A 89 14.89 2.30 8.01
C GLU A 89 15.12 1.30 9.16
N LYS A 90 15.77 0.16 8.91
CA LYS A 90 16.14 -0.83 9.92
C LYS A 90 17.45 -0.51 10.67
N LYS A 91 17.90 0.75 10.66
CA LYS A 91 19.22 1.16 11.17
C LYS A 91 19.13 2.04 12.41
#